data_AF-A0A021VT88-F1
#
_entry.id   AF-A0A021VT88-F1
#
_cell.length_a   1.000
_cell.length_b   1.000
_cell.length_c   1.000
_cell.angle_alpha   90.00
_cell.angle_beta   90.00
_cell.angle_gamma   90.00
#
_symmetry.space_group_name_H-M   'P 1'
#
loop_
_entity.id
_entity.type
_entity.pdbx_description
1 polymer ?
#
loop_
_entity_poly.entity_id
_entity_poly.type
_entity_poly.pdbx_seq_one_letter_code
_entity_poly.pdbx_strand_id
1 'polypeptide(L)'
;MKFAMGSDVLSTLTKKTSSSSEDLGALVKELAAAAEPLQGKFNGAGRAAFDRFKGETDRIAIELNGALNAVLTGISGMDRSFVEGDAQMADETRASEGASSFDAARFGSAKA
;
A
#
# COMPACT_ATOMS: atom_id res chain seq x y z
N MET A 1 19.47 5.91 -4.29
CA MET A 1 18.62 6.53 -5.34
C MET A 1 17.46 5.65 -5.80
N LYS A 2 17.65 4.34 -6.08
CA LYS A 2 16.57 3.47 -6.56
C LYS A 2 15.49 3.14 -5.50
N PHE A 3 15.87 3.07 -4.22
CA PHE A 3 14.98 2.73 -3.11
C PHE A 3 14.08 3.89 -2.65
N ALA A 4 14.62 5.11 -2.55
CA ALA A 4 13.84 6.32 -2.27
C ALA A 4 12.79 6.61 -3.37
N MET A 5 13.12 6.32 -4.63
CA MET A 5 12.17 6.46 -5.73
C MET A 5 11.00 5.47 -5.62
N GLY A 6 11.21 4.31 -4.99
CA GLY A 6 10.17 3.30 -4.75
C GLY A 6 9.16 3.72 -3.67
N SER A 7 9.62 4.32 -2.56
CA SER A 7 8.72 4.78 -1.49
C SER A 7 7.85 5.95 -1.96
N ASP A 8 8.39 6.87 -2.76
CA ASP A 8 7.64 7.99 -3.35
C ASP A 8 6.55 7.51 -4.33
N VAL A 9 6.84 6.51 -5.15
CA VAL A 9 5.86 5.91 -6.07
C VAL A 9 4.76 5.19 -5.31
N LEU A 10 5.10 4.43 -4.26
CA LEU A 10 4.12 3.71 -3.44
C LEU A 10 3.22 4.69 -2.66
N SER A 11 3.78 5.77 -2.12
CA SER A 11 3.01 6.85 -1.48
C SER A 11 2.06 7.54 -2.46
N THR A 12 2.51 7.77 -3.70
CA THR A 12 1.68 8.36 -4.77
C THR A 12 0.53 7.44 -5.17
N LEU A 13 0.81 6.15 -5.36
CA LEU A 13 -0.21 5.14 -5.66
C LEU A 13 -1.23 5.04 -4.52
N THR A 14 -0.77 4.99 -3.27
CA THR A 14 -1.63 4.95 -2.08
C THR A 14 -2.59 6.14 -2.04
N LYS A 15 -2.11 7.36 -2.25
CA LYS A 15 -2.94 8.58 -2.29
C LYS A 15 -3.97 8.53 -3.42
N LYS A 16 -3.54 8.16 -4.63
CA LYS A 16 -4.42 8.04 -5.80
C LYS A 16 -5.55 7.05 -5.53
N THR A 17 -5.19 5.92 -4.96
CA THR A 17 -6.10 4.83 -4.64
C THR A 17 -7.08 5.18 -3.53
N SER A 18 -6.64 5.89 -2.47
CA SER A 18 -7.54 6.42 -1.43
C SER A 18 -8.57 7.40 -2.02
N SER A 19 -8.10 8.37 -2.82
CA SER A 19 -8.97 9.35 -3.49
C SER A 19 -9.97 8.66 -4.41
N SER A 20 -9.54 7.69 -5.22
CA SER A 20 -10.45 6.95 -6.10
C SER A 20 -11.48 6.12 -5.31
N SER A 21 -11.14 5.61 -4.12
CA SER A 21 -12.09 4.89 -3.26
C SER A 21 -13.16 5.82 -2.67
N GLU A 22 -12.75 7.01 -2.23
CA GLU A 22 -13.67 8.07 -1.76
C GLU A 22 -14.61 8.52 -2.87
N ASP A 23 -14.09 8.77 -4.07
CA ASP A 23 -14.86 9.16 -5.24
C ASP A 23 -15.88 8.08 -5.63
N LEU A 24 -15.47 6.80 -5.61
CA LEU A 24 -16.37 5.69 -5.91
C LEU A 24 -17.49 5.61 -4.88
N GLY A 25 -17.18 5.73 -3.59
CA GLY A 25 -18.18 5.76 -2.52
C GLY A 25 -19.15 6.93 -2.63
N ALA A 26 -18.68 8.11 -3.05
CA ALA A 26 -19.52 9.27 -3.31
C ALA A 26 -20.46 9.03 -4.49
N LEU A 27 -19.96 8.52 -5.62
CA LEU A 27 -20.75 8.18 -6.80
C LEU A 27 -21.82 7.11 -6.50
N VAL A 28 -21.52 6.13 -5.65
CA VAL A 28 -22.50 5.11 -5.23
C VAL A 28 -23.63 5.72 -4.39
N LYS A 29 -23.29 6.63 -3.47
CA LYS A 29 -24.31 7.36 -2.68
C LYS A 29 -25.16 8.27 -3.58
N GLU A 30 -24.53 8.95 -4.52
CA GLU A 30 -25.21 9.82 -5.48
C GLU A 30 -26.13 9.01 -6.41
N LEU A 31 -25.68 7.84 -6.86
CA LEU A 31 -26.50 6.90 -7.63
C LEU A 31 -27.69 6.36 -6.82
N ALA A 32 -27.50 6.07 -5.54
CA ALA A 32 -28.59 5.65 -4.65
C ALA A 32 -29.61 6.78 -4.44
N ALA A 33 -29.16 8.03 -4.24
CA ALA A 33 -30.03 9.21 -4.12
C ALA A 33 -30.76 9.52 -5.43
N ALA A 34 -30.09 9.38 -6.58
CA ALA A 34 -30.71 9.55 -7.90
C ALA A 34 -31.78 8.49 -8.17
N ALA A 35 -31.69 7.32 -7.53
CA ALA A 35 -32.63 6.22 -7.69
C ALA A 35 -33.76 6.18 -6.64
N GLU A 36 -33.68 6.94 -5.55
CA GLU A 36 -34.79 7.15 -4.60
C GLU A 36 -36.12 7.55 -5.28
N PRO A 37 -36.15 8.54 -6.19
CA PRO A 37 -37.39 8.90 -6.90
C PRO A 37 -37.83 7.85 -7.93
N LEU A 38 -36.95 6.91 -8.31
CA LEU A 38 -37.27 5.79 -9.16
C LEU A 38 -37.88 4.62 -8.38
N GLN A 39 -37.62 4.51 -7.07
CA GLN A 39 -38.16 3.46 -6.21
C GLN A 39 -39.70 3.53 -6.09
N GLY A 40 -40.28 4.73 -6.19
CA GLY A 40 -41.73 4.94 -6.28
C GLY A 40 -42.32 4.69 -7.68
N LYS A 41 -41.48 4.56 -8.71
CA LYS A 41 -41.89 4.31 -10.11
C LYS A 41 -41.69 2.85 -10.54
N PHE A 42 -40.79 2.12 -9.90
CA PHE A 42 -40.54 0.71 -10.16
C PHE A 42 -41.32 -0.18 -9.18
N ASN A 43 -42.41 -0.80 -9.67
CA ASN A 43 -43.13 -1.86 -8.94
C ASN A 43 -42.64 -3.25 -9.36
N GLY A 44 -42.63 -4.22 -8.44
CA GLY A 44 -42.30 -5.62 -8.72
C GLY A 44 -40.82 -5.86 -9.08
N ALA A 45 -40.56 -6.51 -10.23
CA ALA A 45 -39.23 -6.96 -10.65
C ALA A 45 -38.19 -5.83 -10.79
N GLY A 46 -38.62 -4.60 -11.11
CA GLY A 46 -37.72 -3.44 -11.23
C GLY A 46 -37.10 -3.03 -9.88
N ARG A 47 -37.87 -3.11 -8.79
CA ARG A 47 -37.37 -2.83 -7.44
C ARG A 47 -36.40 -3.90 -6.96
N ALA A 48 -36.71 -5.17 -7.23
CA ALA A 48 -35.81 -6.29 -6.90
C ALA A 48 -34.46 -6.20 -7.65
N ALA A 49 -34.48 -5.80 -8.91
CA ALA A 49 -33.25 -5.58 -9.69
C ALA A 49 -32.42 -4.40 -9.13
N PHE A 50 -33.09 -3.32 -8.70
CA PHE A 50 -32.43 -2.17 -8.09
C PHE A 50 -31.80 -2.51 -6.73
N ASP A 51 -32.55 -3.19 -5.85
CA ASP A 51 -32.05 -3.60 -4.54
C ASP A 51 -30.85 -4.56 -4.68
N ARG A 52 -30.89 -5.45 -5.67
CA ARG A 52 -29.75 -6.31 -6.01
C ARG A 52 -28.55 -5.50 -6.50
N PHE A 53 -28.76 -4.55 -7.41
CA PHE A 53 -27.69 -3.69 -7.91
C PHE A 53 -27.02 -2.90 -6.78
N LYS A 54 -27.81 -2.32 -5.87
CA LYS A 54 -27.30 -1.64 -4.67
C LYS A 54 -26.47 -2.59 -3.80
N GLY A 55 -26.99 -3.79 -3.51
CA GLY A 55 -26.28 -4.77 -2.69
C GLY A 55 -24.95 -5.24 -3.28
N GLU A 56 -24.89 -5.47 -4.60
CA GLU A 56 -23.63 -5.80 -5.28
C GLU A 56 -22.65 -4.63 -5.25
N THR A 57 -23.14 -3.41 -5.44
CA THR A 57 -22.31 -2.20 -5.39
C THR A 57 -21.72 -1.98 -4.00
N ASP A 58 -22.52 -2.13 -2.94
CA ASP A 58 -22.06 -2.03 -1.55
C ASP A 58 -21.02 -3.13 -1.23
N ARG A 59 -21.23 -4.36 -1.72
CA ARG A 59 -20.25 -5.46 -1.58
C ARG A 59 -18.93 -5.14 -2.26
N ILE A 60 -18.97 -4.69 -3.52
CA ILE A 60 -17.77 -4.35 -4.29
C ILE A 60 -17.00 -3.22 -3.59
N ALA A 61 -17.68 -2.22 -3.04
CA ALA A 61 -17.04 -1.15 -2.30
C ALA A 61 -16.33 -1.65 -1.03
N ILE A 62 -16.94 -2.60 -0.30
CA ILE A 62 -16.31 -3.21 0.88
C ILE A 62 -15.09 -4.06 0.48
N GLU A 63 -15.21 -4.91 -0.54
CA GLU A 63 -14.11 -5.73 -1.04
C GLU A 63 -12.96 -4.88 -1.55
N LEU A 64 -13.26 -3.81 -2.29
CA LEU A 64 -12.26 -2.87 -2.77
C LEU A 64 -11.52 -2.28 -1.57
N ASN A 65 -12.22 -1.71 -0.58
CA ASN A 65 -11.57 -1.18 0.63
C ASN A 65 -10.72 -2.22 1.36
N GLY A 66 -11.19 -3.47 1.44
CA GLY A 66 -10.41 -4.58 2.02
C GLY A 66 -9.12 -4.85 1.26
N ALA A 67 -9.19 -4.95 -0.07
CA ALA A 67 -8.03 -5.12 -0.94
C ALA A 67 -7.06 -3.95 -0.83
N LEU A 68 -7.57 -2.71 -0.72
CA LEU A 68 -6.75 -1.51 -0.56
C LEU A 68 -6.02 -1.49 0.78
N ASN A 69 -6.69 -1.85 1.87
CA ASN A 69 -6.05 -2.00 3.18
C ASN A 69 -4.97 -3.10 3.16
N ALA A 70 -5.21 -4.20 2.45
CA ALA A 70 -4.21 -5.25 2.29
C ALA A 70 -2.98 -4.76 1.51
N VAL A 71 -3.18 -3.99 0.43
CA VAL A 71 -2.08 -3.37 -0.32
C VAL A 71 -1.31 -2.38 0.55
N LEU A 72 -2.00 -1.51 1.29
CA LEU A 72 -1.37 -0.55 2.19
C LEU A 72 -0.54 -1.26 3.27
N THR A 73 -1.09 -2.31 3.88
CA THR A 73 -0.38 -3.13 4.87
C THR A 73 0.86 -3.79 4.26
N GLY A 74 0.74 -4.32 3.04
CA GLY A 74 1.85 -4.89 2.30
C GLY A 74 2.94 -3.86 1.99
N ILE A 75 2.56 -2.64 1.60
CA ILE A 75 3.48 -1.52 1.37
C ILE A 75 4.22 -1.15 2.67
N SER A 76 3.51 -0.99 3.79
CA SER A 76 4.14 -0.72 5.08
C SER A 76 5.07 -1.85 5.52
N GLY A 77 4.71 -3.11 5.26
CA GLY A 77 5.56 -4.27 5.53
C GLY A 77 6.82 -4.28 4.66
N MET A 78 6.71 -3.93 3.38
CA MET A 78 7.85 -3.79 2.48
C MET A 78 8.78 -2.67 2.93
N ASP A 79 8.25 -1.48 3.24
CA ASP A 79 9.03 -0.33 3.72
C ASP A 79 9.82 -0.68 4.99
N ARG A 80 9.15 -1.33 5.96
CA ARG A 80 9.81 -1.84 7.17
C ARG A 80 10.92 -2.84 6.85
N SER A 81 10.65 -3.82 5.98
CA SER A 81 11.64 -4.83 5.58
C SER A 81 12.85 -4.20 4.90
N PHE A 82 12.64 -3.14 4.12
CA PHE A 82 13.73 -2.38 3.50
C PHE A 82 14.59 -1.65 4.53
N VAL A 83 13.97 -0.95 5.48
CA VAL A 83 14.70 -0.20 6.53
C VAL A 83 15.47 -1.17 7.45
N GLU A 84 14.83 -2.25 7.88
CA GLU A 84 15.47 -3.26 8.74
C GLU A 84 16.61 -3.97 7.99
N GLY A 85 16.42 -4.30 6.71
CA GLY A 85 17.47 -4.93 5.88
C GLY A 85 18.68 -4.03 5.65
N ASP A 86 18.49 -2.73 5.43
CA ASP A 86 19.59 -1.77 5.26
C ASP A 86 20.40 -1.60 6.55
N ALA A 87 19.72 -1.50 7.70
CA ALA A 87 20.38 -1.45 9.01
C ALA A 87 21.17 -2.74 9.29
N GLN A 88 20.57 -3.90 8.99
CA GLN A 88 21.23 -5.20 9.19
C GLN A 88 22.46 -5.35 8.29
N MET A 89 22.38 -4.96 7.01
CA MET A 89 23.54 -4.96 6.12
C MET A 89 24.65 -4.02 6.59
N ALA A 90 24.30 -2.84 7.11
CA ALA A 90 25.27 -1.90 7.65
C ALA A 90 25.99 -2.48 8.88
N ASP A 91 25.26 -3.14 9.78
CA ASP A 91 25.84 -3.76 10.97
C ASP A 91 26.67 -5.00 10.63
N GLU A 92 26.22 -5.84 9.69
CA GLU A 92 27.01 -6.97 9.16
C GLU A 92 28.30 -6.49 8.48
N THR A 93 28.22 -5.39 7.72
CA THR A 93 29.40 -4.78 7.09
C THR A 93 30.37 -4.26 8.14
N ARG A 94 29.90 -3.51 9.15
CA ARG A 94 30.76 -3.04 10.27
C ARG A 94 31.38 -4.19 11.05
N ALA A 95 30.62 -5.26 11.30
CA ALA A 95 31.13 -6.45 11.98
C ALA A 95 32.20 -7.15 11.14
N SER A 96 31.99 -7.29 9.82
CA SER A 96 32.96 -7.83 8.89
C SER A 96 34.21 -6.94 8.75
N GLU A 97 34.05 -5.62 8.73
CA GLU A 97 35.16 -4.66 8.72
C GLU A 97 35.97 -4.73 10.02
N GLY A 98 35.32 -4.83 11.18
CA GLY A 98 36.00 -5.00 12.46
C GLY A 98 36.70 -6.36 12.60
N ALA A 99 36.15 -7.41 11.98
CA ALA A 99 36.77 -8.74 11.89
C ALA A 99 37.90 -8.80 10.85
N SER A 100 37.90 -7.89 9.86
CA SER A 100 38.98 -7.72 8.90
C SER A 100 40.16 -7.07 9.61
N SER A 101 41.16 -7.88 9.97
CA SER A 101 42.33 -7.43 10.72
C SER A 101 43.16 -6.40 9.94
N PHE A 102 42.97 -5.12 10.25
CA PHE A 102 43.88 -4.04 9.84
C PHE A 102 45.24 -4.12 10.54
N ASP A 103 45.41 -5.01 11.53
CA ASP A 103 46.67 -5.23 12.23
C ASP A 103 47.74 -5.88 11.33
N ALA A 104 47.31 -6.66 10.32
CA ALA A 104 48.21 -7.21 9.28
C ALA A 104 48.70 -6.15 8.27
N ALA A 105 48.13 -4.92 8.28
CA ALA A 105 48.54 -3.82 7.41
C ALA A 105 49.60 -2.89 8.05
N ARG A 106 50.22 -3.28 9.17
CA ARG A 106 51.43 -2.63 9.68
C ARG A 106 52.62 -2.97 8.77
N PHE A 107 52.77 -2.23 7.67
CA PHE A 107 53.99 -2.28 6.87
C PHE A 107 55.17 -1.74 7.69
N GLY A 108 55.94 -2.64 8.27
CA GLY A 108 57.36 -2.45 8.52
C GLY A 108 57.75 -1.60 9.74
N SER A 109 57.56 -2.16 10.94
CA SER A 109 58.64 -2.12 11.94
C SER A 109 59.66 -3.21 11.58
N ALA A 110 60.32 -3.06 10.45
CA ALA A 110 61.48 -3.87 10.07
C ALA A 110 62.73 -3.04 10.38
N LYS A 111 63.25 -3.31 11.56
CA LYS A 111 64.51 -2.89 12.17
C LYS A 111 65.65 -2.69 11.14
N ALA A 112 66.31 -1.53 11.17
CA ALA A 112 67.69 -1.34 10.73
C ALA A 112 68.56 -1.11 11.98
#